data_AF-X0UY74-F1
#
_entry.id   AF-X0UY74-F1
#
_cell.length_a   1.000
_cell.length_b   1.000
_cell.length_c   1.000
_cell.angle_alpha   90.00
_cell.angle_beta   90.00
_cell.angle_gamma   90.00
#
_symmetry.space_group_name_H-M   'P 1'
#
loop_
_entity.id
_entity.type
_entity.pdbx_description
1 polymer ?
#
loop_
_entity_poly.entity_id
_entity_poly.type
_entity_poly.pdbx_seq_one_letter_code
_entity_poly.pdbx_strand_id
1 'polypeptide(L)'
;MSLDSIITVQIDRTTTTPTAAGFGTPLIAAYFPTSIFAERVKSYSSLTEMVTDGFIAADPAYLAASDCWAQNPSPPVIKIGRRALAPQQTQTITPTDLTVGSVHAVSVTGYGDAAFASRVAVTDTASYTVVTSDTATDICDGLRSDLTPTGDYSEGGTATLTLAADNSTMDGMLFGVTYTVNGDAVG
;
A
#
# COMPACT_ATOMS: atom_id res chain seq x y z
N MET A 1 -4.58 49.87 42.43
CA MET A 1 -3.59 48.94 41.85
C MET A 1 -4.37 47.83 41.18
N SER A 2 -4.57 47.93 39.87
CA SER A 2 -5.39 47.01 39.06
C SER A 2 -4.49 46.11 38.21
N LEU A 3 -5.06 44.98 37.81
CA LEU A 3 -4.47 43.77 37.24
C LEU A 3 -3.88 43.94 35.81
N ASP A 4 -2.84 44.76 35.64
CA ASP A 4 -2.13 44.91 34.34
C ASP A 4 -0.80 44.12 34.29
N SER A 5 -0.75 42.97 34.97
CA SER A 5 0.37 42.03 34.86
C SER A 5 0.11 41.05 33.72
N ILE A 6 0.11 41.52 32.47
CA ILE A 6 0.28 40.61 31.32
C ILE A 6 1.76 40.22 31.30
N ILE A 7 2.06 39.04 31.85
CA ILE A 7 3.37 38.42 31.69
C ILE A 7 3.37 37.79 30.30
N THR A 8 3.97 38.48 29.33
CA THR A 8 4.32 37.88 28.05
C THR A 8 5.44 36.89 28.29
N VAL A 9 5.08 35.63 28.55
CA VAL A 9 6.06 34.54 28.60
C VAL A 9 6.47 34.24 27.16
N GLN A 10 7.51 34.91 26.69
CA GLN A 10 8.20 34.49 25.47
C GLN A 10 9.05 33.26 25.85
N ILE A 11 8.53 32.06 25.62
CA ILE A 11 9.30 30.83 25.77
C ILE A 11 10.20 30.71 24.54
N ASP A 12 11.35 31.38 24.57
CA ASP A 12 12.43 31.07 23.63
C ASP A 12 13.05 29.75 24.06
N ARG A 13 12.67 28.68 23.37
CA ARG A 13 13.30 27.37 23.51
C ARG A 13 14.64 27.42 22.77
N THR A 14 15.69 27.88 23.44
CA THR A 14 17.09 27.63 23.01
C THR A 14 17.37 26.14 23.13
N THR A 15 16.83 25.34 22.21
CA THR A 15 17.27 23.96 22.07
C THR A 15 18.68 24.01 21.52
N THR A 16 19.65 23.69 22.37
CA THR A 16 20.92 23.16 21.92
C THR A 16 20.59 21.88 21.17
N THR A 17 20.30 21.97 19.86
CA THR A 17 20.02 20.80 19.04
C THR A 17 21.27 19.95 19.08
N PRO A 18 21.22 18.68 19.52
CA PRO A 18 22.39 17.83 19.49
C PRO A 18 22.89 17.75 18.04
N THR A 19 24.05 18.36 17.78
CA THR A 19 24.73 18.34 16.48
C THR A 19 25.45 17.01 16.32
N ALA A 20 24.67 15.95 16.14
CA ALA A 20 25.16 14.67 15.63
C ALA A 20 24.87 14.60 14.13
N ALA A 21 25.81 14.05 13.35
CA ALA A 21 25.62 13.87 11.91
C ALA A 21 24.32 13.07 11.65
N GLY A 22 23.35 13.70 10.96
CA GLY A 22 22.05 13.10 10.65
C GLY A 22 20.89 13.51 11.56
N PHE A 23 21.12 14.23 12.66
CA PHE A 23 20.03 14.87 13.40
C PHE A 23 19.44 16.02 12.57
N GLY A 24 18.12 16.00 12.37
CA GLY A 24 17.39 17.02 11.58
C GLY A 24 17.32 16.77 10.07
N THR A 25 17.76 15.60 9.58
CA THR A 25 17.62 15.20 8.16
C THR A 25 16.79 13.92 8.06
N PRO A 26 15.45 14.01 7.91
CA PRO A 26 14.61 12.82 7.78
C PRO A 26 14.94 12.03 6.52
N LEU A 27 14.79 10.71 6.61
CA LEU A 27 14.86 9.80 5.46
C LEU A 27 13.49 9.18 5.22
N ILE A 28 12.98 9.31 4.00
CA ILE A 28 11.75 8.68 3.52
C ILE A 28 12.15 7.48 2.68
N ALA A 29 11.82 6.27 3.13
CA ALA A 29 12.08 5.04 2.40
C ALA A 29 10.88 4.69 1.52
N ALA A 30 11.04 4.78 0.20
CA ALA A 30 10.00 4.50 -0.76
C ALA A 30 10.48 3.51 -1.83
N TYR A 31 9.52 2.84 -2.47
CA TYR A 31 9.78 2.03 -3.65
C TYR A 31 9.35 2.84 -4.87
N PHE A 32 10.24 2.96 -5.84
CA PHE A 32 10.03 3.68 -7.09
C PHE A 32 11.06 3.20 -8.13
N PRO A 33 10.80 3.39 -9.44
CA PRO A 33 11.64 2.85 -10.50
C PRO A 33 13.08 3.36 -10.43
N THR A 34 14.04 2.54 -10.87
CA THR A 34 15.46 2.96 -11.01
C THR A 34 15.67 4.02 -12.08
N SER A 35 14.66 4.30 -12.91
CA SER A 35 14.71 5.37 -13.91
C SER A 35 14.65 6.78 -13.33
N ILE A 36 14.11 6.95 -12.10
CA ILE A 36 14.14 8.23 -11.40
C ILE A 36 15.57 8.52 -10.93
N PHE A 37 16.14 7.59 -10.16
CA PHE A 37 17.57 7.58 -9.86
C PHE A 37 18.06 6.16 -9.51
N ALA A 38 19.31 5.88 -9.85
CA ALA A 38 19.90 4.55 -9.69
C ALA A 38 20.43 4.31 -8.26
N GLU A 39 20.86 5.37 -7.57
CA GLU A 39 21.43 5.33 -6.24
C GLU A 39 20.43 4.80 -5.20
N ARG A 40 20.95 4.42 -4.02
CA ARG A 40 20.10 3.96 -2.91
C ARG A 40 19.46 5.09 -2.12
N VAL A 41 20.10 6.26 -2.10
CA VAL A 41 19.62 7.42 -1.37
C VAL A 41 20.03 8.67 -2.13
N LYS A 42 19.10 9.60 -2.31
CA LYS A 42 19.37 10.94 -2.85
C LYS A 42 18.81 12.00 -1.90
N SER A 43 19.54 13.09 -1.72
CA SER A 43 19.14 14.22 -0.87
C SER A 43 18.45 15.28 -1.72
N TYR A 44 17.37 15.85 -1.19
CA TYR A 44 16.62 16.93 -1.82
C TYR A 44 16.46 18.10 -0.85
N SER A 45 16.49 19.31 -1.40
CA SER A 45 16.25 20.56 -0.68
C SER A 45 14.87 21.16 -0.99
N SER A 46 14.21 20.69 -2.05
CA SER A 46 12.87 21.14 -2.44
C SER A 46 12.08 20.08 -3.21
N LEU A 47 10.77 20.25 -3.26
CA LEU A 47 9.87 19.41 -4.08
C LEU A 47 10.15 19.57 -5.59
N THR A 48 10.60 20.75 -6.05
CA THR A 48 10.91 20.99 -7.47
C THR A 48 12.07 20.12 -7.97
N GLU A 49 13.07 19.88 -7.12
CA GLU A 49 14.17 18.96 -7.46
C GLU A 49 13.66 17.52 -7.62
N MET A 50 12.71 17.09 -6.79
CA MET A 50 12.08 15.77 -6.94
C MET A 50 11.32 15.66 -8.27
N VAL A 51 10.56 16.70 -8.66
CA VAL A 51 9.87 16.71 -9.96
C VAL A 51 10.86 16.66 -11.12
N THR A 52 12.00 17.34 -11.00
CA THR A 52 13.05 17.34 -12.02
C THR A 52 13.65 15.95 -12.23
N ASP A 53 13.80 15.16 -11.16
CA ASP A 53 14.27 13.77 -11.23
C ASP A 53 13.18 12.79 -11.72
N GLY A 54 11.94 13.25 -11.89
CA GLY A 54 10.84 12.46 -12.46
C GLY A 54 9.81 11.98 -11.45
N PHE A 55 9.86 12.42 -10.19
CA PHE A 55 8.74 12.24 -9.27
C PHE A 55 7.54 13.08 -9.72
N ILE A 56 6.34 12.56 -9.50
CA ILE A 56 5.07 13.25 -9.75
C ILE A 56 4.38 13.57 -8.42
N ALA A 57 3.48 14.54 -8.43
CA ALA A 57 2.83 15.03 -7.21
C ALA A 57 2.00 13.96 -6.47
N ALA A 58 1.60 12.89 -7.16
CA ALA A 58 0.91 11.78 -6.56
C ALA A 58 1.85 10.84 -5.79
N ASP A 59 3.14 10.75 -6.16
CA ASP A 59 4.04 9.72 -5.63
C ASP A 59 4.09 9.74 -4.10
N PRO A 60 4.14 8.58 -3.42
CA PRO A 60 4.10 8.53 -1.94
C PRO A 60 5.32 9.21 -1.34
N ALA A 61 6.46 9.12 -2.03
CA ALA A 61 7.68 9.82 -1.66
C ALA A 61 7.53 11.34 -1.75
N TYR A 62 6.84 11.83 -2.80
CA TYR A 62 6.57 13.25 -2.99
C TYR A 62 5.59 13.78 -1.94
N LEU A 63 4.49 13.07 -1.70
CA LEU A 63 3.51 13.43 -0.68
C LEU A 63 4.13 13.45 0.72
N ALA A 64 4.91 12.42 1.08
CA ALA A 64 5.60 12.38 2.37
C ALA A 64 6.65 13.51 2.50
N ALA A 65 7.37 13.84 1.43
CA ALA A 65 8.31 14.96 1.44
C ALA A 65 7.58 16.31 1.59
N SER A 66 6.45 16.47 0.92
CA SER A 66 5.57 17.64 1.05
C SER A 66 5.10 17.81 2.49
N ASP A 67 4.62 16.74 3.12
CA ASP A 67 4.18 16.76 4.52
C ASP A 67 5.32 17.07 5.48
N CYS A 68 6.53 16.56 5.23
CA CYS A 68 7.71 16.89 6.02
C CYS A 68 8.10 18.37 5.91
N TRP A 69 8.09 18.95 4.70
CA TRP A 69 8.41 20.37 4.50
C TRP A 69 7.29 21.32 4.95
N ALA A 70 6.06 20.84 5.07
CA ALA A 70 4.93 21.61 5.60
C ALA A 70 5.00 21.83 7.13
N GLN A 71 5.88 21.11 7.84
CA GLN A 71 6.04 21.26 9.29
C GLN A 71 6.74 22.57 9.66
N ASN A 72 6.45 23.09 10.86
CA ASN A 72 7.17 24.22 11.44
C ASN A 72 7.79 23.82 12.80
N PRO A 73 9.13 23.79 12.95
CA PRO A 73 10.15 24.12 11.94
C PRO A 73 10.31 23.05 10.85
N SER A 74 10.56 23.47 9.61
CA SER A 74 10.77 22.57 8.48
C SER A 74 12.21 22.05 8.40
N PRO A 75 12.42 20.81 7.95
CA PRO A 75 13.76 20.28 7.74
C PRO A 75 14.42 20.95 6.51
N PRO A 76 15.73 21.29 6.57
CA PRO A 76 16.43 21.92 5.45
C PRO A 76 16.70 20.94 4.31
N VAL A 77 16.82 19.65 4.60
CA VAL A 77 17.11 18.59 3.64
C VAL A 77 16.31 17.35 4.00
N ILE A 78 15.75 16.68 3.00
CA ILE A 78 15.10 15.38 3.12
C ILE A 78 15.86 14.39 2.25
N LYS A 79 16.07 13.16 2.74
CA LYS A 79 16.64 12.07 1.94
C LYS A 79 15.54 11.13 1.48
N ILE A 80 15.53 10.80 0.19
CA ILE A 80 14.67 9.75 -0.35
C ILE A 80 15.52 8.50 -0.55
N GLY A 81 15.18 7.44 0.16
CA GLY A 81 15.81 6.13 0.07
C GLY A 81 15.01 5.20 -0.84
N ARG A 82 15.68 4.55 -1.79
CA ARG A 82 15.09 3.57 -2.70
C ARG A 82 15.13 2.16 -2.12
N ARG A 83 13.96 1.59 -1.87
CA ARG A 83 13.80 0.19 -1.46
C ARG A 83 14.28 -0.75 -2.57
N ALA A 84 14.87 -1.88 -2.18
CA ALA A 84 15.37 -2.89 -3.13
C ALA A 84 14.27 -3.71 -3.77
N LEU A 85 13.20 -3.95 -3.02
CA LEU A 85 12.08 -4.78 -3.40
C LEU A 85 10.79 -4.00 -3.17
N ALA A 86 9.78 -4.33 -3.95
CA ALA A 86 8.43 -3.88 -3.71
C ALA A 86 7.95 -4.29 -2.33
N PRO A 87 7.00 -3.55 -1.73
CA PRO A 87 6.10 -4.20 -0.80
C PRO A 87 5.47 -5.41 -1.49
N GLN A 88 5.39 -6.53 -0.78
CA GLN A 88 4.68 -7.73 -1.24
C GLN A 88 3.55 -7.98 -0.26
N GLN A 89 2.39 -8.37 -0.77
CA GLN A 89 1.26 -8.79 0.04
C GLN A 89 0.69 -10.07 -0.53
N THR A 90 0.44 -11.03 0.37
CA THR A 90 -0.13 -12.32 0.03
C THR A 90 -1.27 -12.61 0.99
N GLN A 91 -2.40 -13.05 0.45
CA GLN A 91 -3.51 -13.56 1.25
C GLN A 91 -3.80 -15.01 0.84
N THR A 92 -4.01 -15.85 1.84
CA THR A 92 -4.36 -17.26 1.63
C THR A 92 -5.73 -17.52 2.20
N ILE A 93 -6.63 -18.01 1.36
CA ILE A 93 -7.99 -18.39 1.71
C ILE A 93 -8.07 -19.91 1.68
N THR A 94 -8.59 -20.50 2.75
CA THR A 94 -8.82 -21.94 2.87
C THR A 94 -10.31 -22.19 3.02
N PRO A 95 -11.00 -22.75 2.00
CA PRO A 95 -12.38 -23.18 2.15
C PRO A 95 -12.49 -24.31 3.19
N THR A 96 -13.26 -24.08 4.26
CA THR A 96 -13.49 -25.07 5.31
C THR A 96 -14.92 -25.59 5.35
N ASP A 97 -15.88 -24.83 4.80
CA ASP A 97 -17.26 -25.28 4.64
C ASP A 97 -17.38 -26.02 3.30
N LEU A 98 -17.82 -27.28 3.36
CA LEU A 98 -18.05 -28.15 2.21
C LEU A 98 -19.52 -28.57 2.14
N THR A 99 -20.41 -27.83 2.82
CA THR A 99 -21.84 -28.10 2.80
C THR A 99 -22.39 -27.80 1.43
N VAL A 100 -23.06 -28.79 0.81
CA VAL A 100 -23.68 -28.61 -0.52
C VAL A 100 -24.66 -27.44 -0.47
N GLY A 101 -24.57 -26.54 -1.45
CA GLY A 101 -25.37 -25.32 -1.51
C GLY A 101 -24.74 -24.11 -0.82
N SER A 102 -23.68 -24.27 -0.01
CA SER A 102 -22.90 -23.12 0.48
C SER A 102 -22.25 -22.39 -0.69
N VAL A 103 -22.32 -21.06 -0.66
CA VAL A 103 -21.73 -20.20 -1.69
C VAL A 103 -20.50 -19.51 -1.13
N HIS A 104 -19.35 -19.79 -1.72
CA HIS A 104 -18.09 -19.12 -1.47
C HIS A 104 -17.99 -17.92 -2.41
N ALA A 105 -17.81 -16.73 -1.86
CA ALA A 105 -17.61 -15.51 -2.63
C ALA A 105 -16.31 -14.83 -2.21
N VAL A 106 -15.53 -14.39 -3.19
CA VAL A 106 -14.32 -13.61 -2.98
C VAL A 106 -14.42 -12.30 -3.76
N SER A 107 -14.02 -11.20 -3.12
CA SER A 107 -13.80 -9.92 -3.79
C SER A 107 -12.38 -9.46 -3.53
N VAL A 108 -11.68 -9.10 -4.61
CA VAL A 108 -10.29 -8.68 -4.60
C VAL A 108 -10.24 -7.26 -5.12
N THR A 109 -9.76 -6.33 -4.30
CA THR A 109 -9.55 -4.94 -4.71
C THR A 109 -8.06 -4.67 -4.82
N GLY A 110 -7.59 -4.54 -6.06
CA GLY A 110 -6.25 -4.09 -6.42
C GLY A 110 -6.31 -2.72 -7.09
N TYR A 111 -5.16 -2.24 -7.55
CA TYR A 111 -5.12 -1.18 -8.55
C TYR A 111 -4.67 -1.81 -9.87
N GLY A 112 -5.10 -1.24 -10.99
CA GLY A 112 -4.57 -1.64 -12.29
C GLY A 112 -3.21 -0.99 -12.59
N ASP A 113 -2.48 -1.55 -13.56
CA ASP A 113 -1.15 -1.19 -14.11
C ASP A 113 -1.00 0.25 -14.66
N ALA A 114 -1.81 1.21 -14.19
CA ALA A 114 -1.62 2.60 -14.55
C ALA A 114 -0.43 3.18 -13.76
N ALA A 115 0.41 3.97 -14.44
CA ALA A 115 1.44 4.78 -13.81
C ALA A 115 0.91 5.49 -12.55
N PHE A 116 1.76 5.66 -11.54
CA PHE A 116 1.39 6.07 -10.18
C PHE A 116 0.33 7.20 -10.08
N ALA A 117 0.33 8.18 -11.00
CA ALA A 117 -0.66 9.28 -11.07
C ALA A 117 -2.09 8.90 -11.48
N SER A 118 -2.34 7.72 -12.07
CA SER A 118 -3.62 7.35 -12.69
C SER A 118 -4.17 6.02 -12.18
N ARG A 119 -3.67 5.53 -11.04
CA ARG A 119 -4.09 4.25 -10.47
C ARG A 119 -5.57 4.28 -10.11
N VAL A 120 -6.37 3.53 -10.85
CA VAL A 120 -7.79 3.30 -10.58
C VAL A 120 -7.90 2.00 -9.80
N ALA A 121 -8.66 2.01 -8.71
CA ALA A 121 -8.99 0.80 -7.97
C ALA A 121 -9.87 -0.09 -8.85
N VAL A 122 -9.48 -1.35 -8.96
CA VAL A 122 -10.22 -2.36 -9.73
C VAL A 122 -10.64 -3.45 -8.75
N THR A 123 -11.91 -3.82 -8.80
CA THR A 123 -12.48 -4.86 -7.96
C THR A 123 -12.91 -6.03 -8.83
N ASP A 124 -12.21 -7.14 -8.67
CA ASP A 124 -12.53 -8.42 -9.28
C ASP A 124 -13.31 -9.27 -8.27
N THR A 125 -14.31 -10.02 -8.73
CA THR A 125 -15.16 -10.85 -7.89
C THR A 125 -15.31 -12.24 -8.49
N ALA A 126 -15.35 -13.26 -7.64
CA ALA A 126 -15.65 -14.63 -8.03
C ALA A 126 -16.58 -15.30 -7.03
N SER A 127 -17.37 -16.25 -7.51
CA SER A 127 -18.26 -17.06 -6.68
C SER A 127 -18.30 -18.52 -7.10
N TYR A 128 -18.43 -19.41 -6.13
CA TYR A 128 -18.56 -20.84 -6.35
C TYR A 128 -19.56 -21.45 -5.37
N THR A 129 -20.51 -22.24 -5.89
CA THR A 129 -21.49 -22.98 -5.09
C THR A 129 -21.02 -24.42 -4.93
N VAL A 130 -20.90 -24.87 -3.67
CA VAL A 130 -20.47 -26.23 -3.35
C VAL A 130 -21.47 -27.24 -3.89
N VAL A 131 -20.97 -28.23 -4.63
CA VAL A 131 -21.74 -29.38 -5.11
C VAL A 131 -21.34 -30.67 -4.39
N THR A 132 -22.11 -31.74 -4.62
CA THR A 132 -21.89 -33.03 -3.96
C THR A 132 -20.49 -33.57 -4.25
N SER A 133 -19.79 -33.96 -3.18
CA SER A 133 -18.42 -34.52 -3.21
C SER A 133 -17.31 -33.54 -3.53
N ASP A 134 -17.59 -32.24 -3.56
CA ASP A 134 -16.55 -31.21 -3.68
C ASP A 134 -15.56 -31.26 -2.51
N THR A 135 -14.30 -31.05 -2.87
CA THR A 135 -13.21 -30.82 -1.93
C THR A 135 -12.85 -29.33 -1.91
N ALA A 136 -12.00 -28.92 -0.96
CA ALA A 136 -11.43 -27.58 -0.95
C ALA A 136 -10.68 -27.24 -2.26
N THR A 137 -10.14 -28.25 -2.96
CA THR A 137 -9.49 -28.06 -4.26
C THR A 137 -10.51 -27.68 -5.33
N ASP A 138 -11.64 -28.40 -5.40
CA ASP A 138 -12.69 -28.13 -6.40
C ASP A 138 -13.28 -26.72 -6.23
N ILE A 139 -13.48 -26.29 -4.98
CA ILE A 139 -13.92 -24.93 -4.66
C ILE A 139 -12.88 -23.89 -5.09
N CYS A 140 -11.60 -24.12 -4.80
CA CYS A 140 -10.53 -23.20 -5.22
C CYS A 140 -10.38 -23.15 -6.74
N ASP A 141 -10.49 -24.27 -7.43
CA ASP A 141 -10.41 -24.36 -8.88
C ASP A 141 -11.59 -23.60 -9.54
N GLY A 142 -12.79 -23.75 -8.99
CA GLY A 142 -13.97 -23.00 -9.41
C GLY A 142 -13.82 -21.50 -9.20
N LEU A 143 -13.38 -21.07 -8.01
CA LEU A 143 -13.13 -19.65 -7.72
C LEU A 143 -12.06 -19.05 -8.63
N ARG A 144 -10.97 -19.77 -8.93
CA ARG A 144 -9.94 -19.30 -9.87
C ARG A 144 -10.44 -19.23 -11.30
N SER A 145 -11.31 -20.16 -11.71
CA SER A 145 -11.87 -20.12 -13.06
C SER A 145 -12.82 -18.92 -13.27
N ASP A 146 -13.51 -18.48 -12.22
CA ASP A 146 -14.44 -17.34 -12.26
C ASP A 146 -13.72 -16.01 -11.99
N LEU A 147 -12.61 -16.03 -11.24
CA LEU A 147 -11.79 -14.85 -11.02
C LEU A 147 -11.00 -14.53 -12.29
N THR A 148 -11.24 -13.35 -12.86
CA THR A 148 -10.47 -12.83 -13.99
C THR A 148 -9.61 -11.67 -13.50
N PRO A 149 -8.33 -11.88 -13.12
CA PRO A 149 -7.49 -10.81 -12.61
C PRO A 149 -7.35 -9.68 -13.62
N THR A 150 -7.91 -8.52 -13.29
CA THR A 150 -7.73 -7.28 -14.04
C THR A 150 -6.90 -6.25 -13.26
N GLY A 151 -6.74 -6.44 -11.95
CA GLY A 151 -5.76 -5.72 -11.12
C GLY A 151 -4.38 -6.38 -11.08
N ASP A 152 -3.41 -5.70 -10.44
CA ASP A 152 -2.01 -6.15 -10.29
C ASP A 152 -1.86 -7.23 -9.21
N TYR A 153 -2.47 -8.39 -9.44
CA TYR A 153 -2.32 -9.57 -8.60
C TYR A 153 -2.32 -10.85 -9.42
N SER A 154 -1.77 -11.89 -8.81
CA SER A 154 -1.77 -13.26 -9.31
C SER A 154 -2.53 -14.17 -8.35
N GLU A 155 -3.13 -15.21 -8.92
CA GLU A 155 -3.82 -16.26 -8.17
C GLU A 155 -3.07 -17.59 -8.29
N GLY A 156 -3.20 -18.44 -7.28
CA GLY A 156 -2.58 -19.76 -7.27
C GLY A 156 -3.00 -20.61 -6.07
N GLY A 157 -2.21 -21.64 -5.79
CA GLY A 157 -2.53 -22.66 -4.78
C GLY A 157 -3.47 -23.75 -5.33
N THR A 158 -3.64 -24.82 -4.55
CA THR A 158 -4.44 -26.00 -4.96
C THR A 158 -5.60 -26.22 -3.99
N ALA A 159 -5.34 -26.62 -2.74
CA ALA A 159 -6.36 -26.74 -1.69
C ALA A 159 -6.58 -25.42 -0.92
N THR A 160 -5.97 -24.34 -1.39
CA THR A 160 -6.07 -22.98 -0.87
C THR A 160 -6.02 -22.03 -2.05
N LEU A 161 -6.80 -20.95 -2.00
CA LEU A 161 -6.68 -19.85 -2.93
C LEU A 161 -5.64 -18.86 -2.39
N THR A 162 -4.51 -18.74 -3.07
CA THR A 162 -3.47 -17.75 -2.76
C THR A 162 -3.59 -16.59 -3.73
N LEU A 163 -3.75 -15.39 -3.18
CA LEU A 163 -3.78 -14.13 -3.91
C LEU A 163 -2.52 -13.35 -3.53
N ALA A 164 -1.66 -13.07 -4.50
CA ALA A 164 -0.42 -12.36 -4.27
C ALA A 164 -0.35 -11.13 -5.16
N ALA A 165 0.00 -9.98 -4.60
CA ALA A 165 0.24 -8.80 -5.40
C ALA A 165 1.38 -9.04 -6.39
N ASP A 166 1.18 -8.62 -7.63
CA ASP A 166 2.17 -8.79 -8.70
C ASP A 166 3.10 -7.58 -8.76
N ASN A 167 4.39 -7.81 -8.97
CA ASN A 167 5.46 -6.82 -8.87
C ASN A 167 6.16 -6.60 -10.22
N SER A 168 5.41 -6.30 -11.27
CA SER A 168 6.04 -5.97 -12.55
C SER A 168 6.62 -4.54 -12.56
N THR A 169 5.96 -3.55 -11.93
CA THR A 169 6.27 -2.12 -12.22
C THR A 169 6.08 -1.11 -11.07
N MET A 170 6.19 -1.55 -9.81
CA MET A 170 6.14 -0.73 -8.57
C MET A 170 4.83 -0.72 -7.79
N ASP A 171 3.87 -1.57 -8.13
CA ASP A 171 2.58 -1.59 -7.46
C ASP A 171 2.11 -2.96 -6.93
N GLY A 172 3.04 -3.70 -6.31
CA GLY A 172 2.73 -4.97 -5.66
C GLY A 172 1.96 -4.84 -4.33
N MET A 173 0.80 -4.18 -4.28
CA MET A 173 -0.04 -4.17 -3.07
C MET A 173 -1.51 -4.52 -3.33
N LEU A 174 -2.01 -5.46 -2.51
CA LEU A 174 -3.37 -5.98 -2.52
C LEU A 174 -4.20 -5.23 -1.45
N PHE A 175 -4.98 -4.23 -1.85
CA PHE A 175 -5.52 -3.27 -0.86
C PHE A 175 -6.65 -3.84 -0.02
N GLY A 176 -7.38 -4.82 -0.54
CA GLY A 176 -8.40 -5.52 0.22
C GLY A 176 -8.78 -6.83 -0.42
N VAL A 177 -9.00 -7.84 0.41
CA VAL A 177 -9.68 -9.06 -0.01
C VAL A 177 -10.74 -9.37 1.02
N THR A 178 -11.95 -9.57 0.54
CA THR A 178 -13.06 -10.06 1.36
C THR A 178 -13.41 -11.46 0.88
N TYR A 179 -13.54 -12.37 1.83
CA TYR A 179 -14.01 -13.73 1.58
C TYR A 179 -15.23 -13.97 2.47
N THR A 180 -16.32 -14.42 1.86
CA THR A 180 -17.59 -14.68 2.56
C THR A 180 -18.11 -16.05 2.14
N VAL A 181 -18.67 -16.76 3.12
CA VAL A 181 -19.41 -18.01 2.88
C VAL A 181 -20.83 -17.78 3.32
N ASN A 182 -21.76 -17.86 2.37
CA ASN A 182 -23.18 -17.79 2.66
C ASN A 182 -23.76 -19.20 2.56
N GLY A 183 -24.18 -19.76 3.68
CA GLY A 183 -24.95 -21.00 3.67
C GLY A 183 -26.36 -20.71 3.17
N ASP A 184 -26.81 -21.44 2.15
CA ASP A 184 -28.22 -21.46 1.81
C ASP A 184 -28.94 -22.19 2.96
N ALA A 185 -29.65 -21.45 3.81
CA ALA A 185 -30.48 -22.02 4.84
C ALA A 185 -31.71 -22.67 4.17
N VAL A 186 -31.54 -23.86 3.61
CA VAL A 186 -32.64 -24.61 3.01
C VAL A 186 -32.92 -25.87 3.82
N GLY A 187 -33.96 -25.78 4.65
CA GLY A 187 -34.89 -26.88 4.97
C GLY A 187 -34.44 -27.90 6.00
#